data_AF-A0A2T7G9W2-F1
#
_entry.id   AF-A0A2T7G9W2-F1
#
_cell.length_a   1.000
_cell.length_b   1.000
_cell.length_c   1.000
_cell.angle_alpha   90.00
_cell.angle_beta   90.00
_cell.angle_gamma   90.00
#
_symmetry.space_group_name_H-M   'P 1'
#
loop_
_entity.id
_entity.type
_entity.pdbx_description
1 polymer ?
#
loop_
_entity_poly.entity_id
_entity_poly.type
_entity_poly.pdbx_seq_one_letter_code
_entity_poly.pdbx_strand_id
1 'polypeptide(L)'
;MKNPVLILLAALGLAACSSNMPAGTAVLGDNPALGGGTFTSPGGLTVAVDARNIGGRTGICGVWAESINQSVMTRNSGPRILASGGVVLGGEAVAQGLGFLRNVDPATSYAGLEANCITTERAWRAGDEARELRIILPRQIVENQLDGDFGESGGILIWFRPGGPGAHPSDKKPWYHLDGTGVSGSLDQ
;
A
#
# COMPACT_ATOMS: atom_id res chain seq x y z
N MET A 1 -14.32 7.30 -61.66
CA MET A 1 -13.31 7.41 -60.58
C MET A 1 -14.06 7.29 -59.26
N LYS A 2 -13.84 6.19 -58.52
CA LYS A 2 -14.56 5.87 -57.26
C LYS A 2 -13.68 6.25 -56.08
N ASN A 3 -14.11 7.20 -55.27
CA ASN A 3 -13.46 7.55 -53.99
C ASN A 3 -13.75 6.46 -52.96
N PRO A 4 -12.75 5.88 -52.29
CA PRO A 4 -12.99 5.05 -51.12
C PRO A 4 -13.14 5.96 -49.88
N VAL A 5 -14.29 5.83 -49.23
CA VAL A 5 -14.56 6.39 -47.90
C VAL A 5 -13.73 5.60 -46.89
N LEU A 6 -12.79 6.28 -46.23
CA LEU A 6 -11.97 5.73 -45.14
C LEU A 6 -12.71 5.97 -43.82
N ILE A 7 -13.37 4.95 -43.28
CA ILE A 7 -14.01 5.01 -41.95
C ILE A 7 -12.94 4.67 -40.90
N LEU A 8 -12.52 5.66 -40.13
CA LEU A 8 -11.62 5.52 -38.99
C LEU A 8 -12.47 5.23 -37.73
N LEU A 9 -12.53 3.98 -37.27
CA LEU A 9 -13.10 3.64 -35.96
C LEU A 9 -12.10 4.00 -34.86
N ALA A 10 -12.36 5.10 -34.15
CA ALA A 10 -11.69 5.42 -32.88
C ALA A 10 -12.37 4.65 -31.74
N ALA A 11 -11.75 3.55 -31.29
CA ALA A 11 -12.14 2.88 -30.05
C ALA A 11 -11.57 3.67 -28.87
N LEU A 12 -12.42 4.50 -28.25
CA LEU A 12 -12.14 5.13 -26.95
C LEU A 12 -12.15 4.04 -25.88
N GLY A 13 -10.96 3.61 -25.46
CA GLY A 13 -10.78 2.77 -24.27
C GLY A 13 -11.10 3.57 -23.01
N LEU A 14 -12.32 3.46 -22.50
CA LEU A 14 -12.68 3.94 -21.18
C LEU A 14 -11.93 3.08 -20.15
N ALA A 15 -10.94 3.66 -19.49
CA ALA A 15 -10.37 3.07 -18.28
C ALA A 15 -11.50 2.98 -17.25
N ALA A 16 -12.03 1.78 -17.03
CA ALA A 16 -13.03 1.54 -15.99
C ALA A 16 -12.36 1.77 -14.63
N CYS A 17 -12.75 2.85 -13.95
CA CYS A 17 -12.38 3.05 -12.56
C CYS A 17 -13.04 1.94 -11.73
N SER A 18 -12.26 1.02 -11.17
CA SER A 18 -12.79 -0.02 -10.29
C SER A 18 -13.40 0.65 -9.05
N SER A 19 -14.71 0.50 -8.86
CA SER A 19 -15.41 1.11 -7.73
C SER A 19 -15.33 0.20 -6.50
N ASN A 20 -14.61 0.66 -5.47
CA ASN A 20 -14.62 0.03 -4.15
C ASN A 20 -15.87 0.52 -3.39
N MET A 21 -16.69 -0.41 -2.90
CA MET A 21 -17.86 -0.08 -2.09
C MET A 21 -17.64 -0.46 -0.63
N PRO A 22 -17.91 0.41 0.36
CA PRO A 22 -17.83 0.05 1.77
C PRO A 22 -18.69 -1.17 2.10
N ALA A 23 -18.14 -2.09 2.89
CA ALA A 23 -18.78 -3.38 3.20
C ALA A 23 -18.81 -3.68 4.72
N GLY A 24 -18.60 -2.67 5.55
CA GLY A 24 -18.61 -2.80 7.02
C GLY A 24 -17.25 -3.18 7.58
N THR A 25 -17.26 -4.00 8.63
CA THR A 25 -16.07 -4.44 9.35
C THR A 25 -16.05 -5.96 9.49
N ALA A 26 -14.85 -6.53 9.64
CA ALA A 26 -14.71 -7.94 9.94
C ALA A 26 -13.36 -8.24 10.61
N VAL A 27 -13.29 -9.32 11.37
CA VAL A 27 -12.04 -9.77 12.01
C VAL A 27 -11.13 -10.42 10.97
N LEU A 28 -9.84 -10.06 10.98
CA LEU A 28 -8.80 -10.68 10.17
C LEU A 28 -8.56 -12.13 10.62
N GLY A 29 -8.33 -13.02 9.65
CA GLY A 29 -8.01 -14.41 9.88
C GLY A 29 -6.63 -14.61 10.49
N ASP A 30 -6.23 -15.88 10.61
CA ASP A 30 -5.01 -16.25 11.34
C ASP A 30 -3.72 -15.87 10.59
N ASN A 31 -3.79 -15.74 9.26
CA ASN A 31 -2.63 -15.48 8.41
C ASN A 31 -2.95 -14.42 7.34
N PRO A 32 -3.20 -13.15 7.73
CA PRO A 32 -3.46 -12.11 6.76
C PRO A 32 -2.23 -11.85 5.89
N ALA A 33 -2.45 -11.48 4.64
CA ALA A 33 -1.36 -11.09 3.76
C ALA A 33 -0.71 -9.81 4.28
N LEU A 34 0.61 -9.84 4.46
CA LEU A 34 1.38 -8.72 4.98
C LEU A 34 2.14 -8.00 3.86
N GLY A 35 2.18 -6.69 3.96
CA GLY A 35 2.94 -5.80 3.10
C GLY A 35 3.33 -4.54 3.85
N GLY A 36 3.85 -3.56 3.13
CA GLY A 36 4.34 -2.34 3.75
C GLY A 36 5.65 -1.87 3.14
N GLY A 37 6.35 -1.10 3.94
CA GLY A 37 7.68 -0.63 3.59
C GLY A 37 8.21 0.30 4.67
N THR A 38 9.33 0.91 4.34
CA THR A 38 10.12 1.65 5.32
C THR A 38 10.57 2.97 4.69
N PHE A 39 10.82 3.99 5.52
CA PHE A 39 11.19 5.33 5.03
C PHE A 39 12.71 5.54 5.02
N THR A 40 13.25 6.39 4.16
CA THR A 40 14.68 6.75 4.29
C THR A 40 15.01 7.49 5.59
N SER A 41 13.98 7.95 6.32
CA SER A 41 14.04 8.34 7.73
C SER A 41 13.64 7.19 8.66
N PRO A 42 13.90 7.26 9.98
CA PRO A 42 13.39 6.25 10.93
C PRO A 42 11.88 6.03 10.82
N GLY A 43 11.48 4.75 10.84
CA GLY A 43 10.08 4.32 10.81
C GLY A 43 9.69 3.49 9.59
N GLY A 44 8.40 3.18 9.49
CA GLY A 44 7.83 2.33 8.45
C GLY A 44 6.33 2.14 8.59
N LEU A 45 5.76 1.48 7.59
CA LEU A 45 4.36 1.10 7.53
C LEU A 45 4.23 -0.40 7.41
N THR A 46 3.22 -0.95 8.05
CA THR A 46 2.75 -2.32 7.83
C THR A 46 1.30 -2.28 7.40
N VAL A 47 0.96 -3.13 6.44
CA VAL A 47 -0.40 -3.34 5.96
C VAL A 47 -0.72 -4.83 6.09
N ALA A 48 -1.90 -5.15 6.60
CA ALA A 48 -2.39 -6.51 6.71
C ALA A 48 -3.79 -6.61 6.08
N VAL A 49 -3.99 -7.54 5.15
CA VAL A 49 -5.26 -7.70 4.43
C VAL A 49 -5.68 -9.16 4.29
N ASP A 50 -6.99 -9.36 4.26
CA ASP A 50 -7.64 -10.61 3.88
C ASP A 50 -8.55 -10.39 2.67
N ALA A 51 -8.68 -11.45 1.86
CA ALA A 51 -9.73 -11.58 0.87
C ALA A 51 -10.81 -12.53 1.38
N ARG A 52 -12.09 -12.18 1.19
CA ARG A 52 -13.23 -13.02 1.58
C ARG A 52 -14.44 -12.78 0.69
N ASN A 53 -15.35 -13.75 0.69
CA ASN A 53 -16.64 -13.59 0.02
C ASN A 53 -17.55 -12.68 0.87
N ILE A 54 -17.96 -11.54 0.30
CA ILE A 54 -18.96 -10.65 0.89
C ILE A 54 -20.08 -10.49 -0.13
N GLY A 55 -21.22 -11.14 0.12
CA GLY A 55 -22.40 -11.05 -0.76
C GLY A 55 -22.16 -11.52 -2.20
N GLY A 56 -21.30 -12.54 -2.41
CA GLY A 56 -20.95 -13.06 -3.73
C GLY A 56 -19.86 -12.26 -4.46
N ARG A 57 -19.32 -11.21 -3.83
CA ARG A 57 -18.24 -10.38 -4.36
C ARG A 57 -16.93 -10.64 -3.63
N THR A 58 -15.83 -10.32 -4.29
CA THR A 58 -14.51 -10.29 -3.66
C THR A 58 -14.45 -9.09 -2.73
N GLY A 59 -14.44 -9.37 -1.43
CA GLY A 59 -14.26 -8.38 -0.38
C GLY A 59 -12.82 -8.34 0.09
N ILE A 60 -12.31 -7.14 0.35
CA ILE A 60 -10.99 -6.90 0.92
C ILE A 60 -11.18 -6.23 2.27
N CYS A 61 -10.67 -6.86 3.32
CA CYS A 61 -10.67 -6.34 4.68
C CYS A 61 -9.24 -6.13 5.13
N GLY A 62 -8.93 -5.01 5.79
CA GLY A 62 -7.61 -4.87 6.36
C GLY A 62 -7.39 -3.71 7.31
N VAL A 63 -6.17 -3.72 7.83
CA VAL A 63 -5.62 -2.73 8.76
C VAL A 63 -4.26 -2.25 8.27
N TRP A 64 -3.80 -1.15 8.84
CA TRP A 64 -2.45 -0.64 8.64
C TRP A 64 -1.93 0.03 9.92
N ALA A 65 -0.62 0.12 10.05
CA ALA A 65 0.05 0.73 11.19
C ALA A 65 1.26 1.56 10.77
N GLU A 66 1.57 2.61 11.54
CA GLU A 66 2.81 3.40 11.47
C GLU A 66 3.72 3.04 12.64
N SER A 67 5.04 3.00 12.44
CA SER A 67 5.98 2.78 13.55
C SER A 67 5.75 3.73 14.72
N ILE A 68 5.91 3.22 15.95
CA ILE A 68 5.90 4.06 17.16
C ILE A 68 7.04 5.09 17.13
N ASN A 69 8.22 4.69 16.64
CA ASN A 69 9.40 5.54 16.50
C ASN A 69 9.50 6.17 15.09
N GLN A 70 8.39 6.66 14.55
CA GLN A 70 8.33 7.33 13.25
C GLN A 70 8.96 8.73 13.33
N SER A 71 9.77 9.10 12.35
CA SER A 71 10.24 10.48 12.20
C SER A 71 9.06 11.45 12.08
N VAL A 72 9.15 12.60 12.76
CA VAL A 72 8.13 13.67 12.74
C VAL A 72 7.82 14.12 11.30
N MET A 73 8.84 14.15 10.42
CA MET A 73 8.69 14.54 9.01
C MET A 73 7.86 13.56 8.17
N THR A 74 7.61 12.36 8.68
CA THR A 74 6.86 11.29 7.98
C THR A 74 5.67 10.79 8.77
N ARG A 75 5.42 11.37 9.94
CA ARG A 75 4.26 11.04 10.76
C ARG A 75 3.00 11.42 10.00
N ASN A 76 2.01 10.53 9.99
CA ASN A 76 0.78 10.69 9.21
C ASN A 76 0.99 10.69 7.68
N SER A 77 2.12 10.21 7.17
CA SER A 77 2.32 10.03 5.72
C SER A 77 1.61 8.78 5.18
N GLY A 78 1.19 7.86 6.07
CA GLY A 78 0.52 6.62 5.73
C GLY A 78 -0.69 6.76 4.81
N PRO A 79 -1.67 7.64 5.08
CA PRO A 79 -2.84 7.80 4.22
C PRO A 79 -2.47 8.14 2.76
N ARG A 80 -1.43 8.97 2.56
CA ARG A 80 -0.93 9.31 1.22
C ARG A 80 -0.35 8.09 0.51
N ILE A 81 0.48 7.32 1.20
CA ILE A 81 1.08 6.10 0.63
C ILE A 81 -0.01 5.09 0.27
N LEU A 82 -0.96 4.86 1.19
CA LEU A 82 -2.06 3.92 1.01
C LEU A 82 -2.99 4.33 -0.13
N ALA A 83 -3.22 5.62 -0.37
CA ALA A 83 -4.04 6.10 -1.48
C ALA A 83 -3.51 5.65 -2.86
N SER A 84 -2.20 5.48 -2.99
CA SER A 84 -1.55 4.95 -4.20
C SER A 84 -1.38 3.43 -4.23
N GLY A 85 -1.73 2.75 -3.14
CA GLY A 85 -1.58 1.31 -2.98
C GLY A 85 -2.69 0.50 -3.65
N GLY A 86 -2.51 -0.81 -3.70
CA GLY A 86 -3.52 -1.74 -4.20
C GLY A 86 -3.34 -3.17 -3.68
N VAL A 87 -4.31 -4.02 -4.00
CA VAL A 87 -4.30 -5.45 -3.67
C VAL A 87 -4.48 -6.26 -4.94
N VAL A 88 -3.71 -7.33 -5.04
CA VAL A 88 -3.71 -8.30 -6.14
C VAL A 88 -4.06 -9.67 -5.57
N LEU A 89 -5.01 -10.38 -6.20
CA LEU A 89 -5.42 -11.74 -5.84
C LEU A 89 -5.19 -12.68 -7.03
N GLY A 90 -4.29 -13.64 -6.87
CA GLY A 90 -3.94 -14.60 -7.92
C GLY A 90 -3.48 -13.93 -9.23
N GLY A 91 -2.76 -12.82 -9.12
CA GLY A 91 -2.26 -12.03 -10.27
C GLY A 91 -3.25 -11.00 -10.84
N GLU A 92 -4.50 -10.98 -10.39
CA GLU A 92 -5.53 -10.01 -10.81
C GLU A 92 -5.59 -8.84 -9.82
N ALA A 93 -5.53 -7.60 -10.29
CA ALA A 93 -5.76 -6.43 -9.43
C ALA A 93 -7.23 -6.40 -8.99
N VAL A 94 -7.47 -6.39 -7.68
CA VAL A 94 -8.83 -6.47 -7.12
C VAL A 94 -9.25 -5.21 -6.38
N ALA A 95 -8.30 -4.47 -5.79
CA ALA A 95 -8.59 -3.19 -5.15
C ALA A 95 -7.46 -2.19 -5.40
N GLN A 96 -7.82 -0.92 -5.52
CA GLN A 96 -6.90 0.22 -5.59
C GLN A 96 -7.30 1.25 -4.53
N GLY A 97 -6.34 2.00 -4.00
CA GLY A 97 -6.60 2.97 -2.94
C GLY A 97 -6.93 2.29 -1.62
N LEU A 98 -5.92 2.12 -0.77
CA LEU A 98 -6.01 1.42 0.51
C LEU A 98 -6.35 2.37 1.68
N GLY A 99 -6.88 3.56 1.39
CA GLY A 99 -7.24 4.54 2.42
C GLY A 99 -8.42 4.12 3.31
N PHE A 100 -9.19 3.10 2.91
CA PHE A 100 -10.29 2.55 3.72
C PHE A 100 -9.81 1.70 4.90
N LEU A 101 -8.56 1.23 4.85
CA LEU A 101 -8.00 0.35 5.87
C LEU A 101 -8.02 1.03 7.23
N ARG A 102 -8.28 0.24 8.27
CA ARG A 102 -8.27 0.75 9.64
C ARG A 102 -6.86 1.02 10.12
N ASN A 103 -6.62 2.19 10.69
CA ASN A 103 -5.37 2.47 11.40
C ASN A 103 -5.38 1.77 12.77
N VAL A 104 -4.31 1.05 13.09
CA VAL A 104 -4.11 0.34 14.36
C VAL A 104 -2.69 0.56 14.87
N ASP A 105 -2.45 0.21 16.13
CA ASP A 105 -1.10 0.21 16.70
C ASP A 105 -0.22 -0.87 16.02
N PRO A 106 1.11 -0.64 15.91
CA PRO A 106 2.04 -1.68 15.46
C PRO A 106 2.02 -2.90 16.35
N ALA A 107 1.99 -4.07 15.74
CA ALA A 107 1.94 -5.35 16.45
C ALA A 107 2.85 -6.38 15.77
N THR A 108 3.27 -7.39 16.53
CA THR A 108 3.99 -8.56 15.99
C THR A 108 3.09 -9.45 15.14
N SER A 109 1.78 -9.37 15.34
CA SER A 109 0.77 -10.05 14.54
C SER A 109 -0.46 -9.17 14.40
N TYR A 110 -1.08 -9.22 13.22
CA TYR A 110 -2.33 -8.52 12.91
C TYR A 110 -3.52 -9.49 12.83
N ALA A 111 -3.31 -10.78 13.09
CA ALA A 111 -4.38 -11.77 13.15
C ALA A 111 -5.39 -11.42 14.24
N GLY A 112 -6.67 -11.68 13.99
CA GLY A 112 -7.74 -11.43 14.97
C GLY A 112 -8.11 -9.96 15.18
N LEU A 113 -7.44 -9.03 14.50
CA LEU A 113 -7.80 -7.61 14.57
C LEU A 113 -9.06 -7.31 13.77
N GLU A 114 -9.92 -6.45 14.30
CA GLU A 114 -11.07 -5.94 13.56
C GLU A 114 -10.60 -4.96 12.48
N ALA A 115 -10.99 -5.23 11.24
CA ALA A 115 -10.59 -4.50 10.05
C ALA A 115 -11.80 -3.82 9.38
N ASN A 116 -11.52 -2.77 8.60
CA ASN A 116 -12.51 -2.19 7.69
C ASN A 116 -12.52 -2.96 6.37
N CYS A 117 -13.70 -3.12 5.78
CA CYS A 117 -13.90 -3.91 4.57
C CYS A 117 -14.51 -3.09 3.43
N ILE A 118 -14.11 -3.45 2.22
CA ILE A 118 -14.78 -3.07 0.97
C ILE A 118 -15.20 -4.31 0.20
N THR A 119 -16.14 -4.13 -0.73
CA THR A 119 -16.38 -5.05 -1.85
C THR A 119 -15.87 -4.45 -3.13
N THR A 120 -15.47 -5.32 -4.04
CA THR A 120 -14.96 -4.98 -5.38
C THR A 120 -15.97 -5.44 -6.43
N GLU A 121 -15.79 -5.01 -7.67
CA GLU A 121 -16.64 -5.43 -8.79
C GLU A 121 -16.40 -6.89 -9.21
N ARG A 122 -15.30 -7.51 -8.76
CA ARG A 122 -14.95 -8.89 -9.10
C ARG A 122 -15.82 -9.86 -8.29
N ALA A 123 -16.56 -10.73 -8.99
CA ALA A 123 -17.29 -11.82 -8.34
C ALA A 123 -16.34 -12.76 -7.59
N TRP A 124 -16.77 -13.27 -6.43
CA TRP A 124 -16.05 -14.33 -5.73
C TRP A 124 -16.16 -15.65 -6.50
N ARG A 125 -15.05 -16.38 -6.61
CA ARG A 125 -14.97 -17.67 -7.32
C ARG A 125 -14.49 -18.74 -6.35
N ALA A 126 -14.94 -19.98 -6.57
CA ALA A 126 -14.41 -21.12 -5.82
C ALA A 126 -12.88 -21.20 -5.97
N GLY A 127 -12.17 -21.41 -4.86
CA GLY A 127 -10.71 -21.44 -4.82
C GLY A 127 -10.04 -20.08 -4.62
N ASP A 128 -10.78 -18.96 -4.62
CA ASP A 128 -10.21 -17.63 -4.35
C ASP A 128 -9.62 -17.54 -2.93
N GLU A 129 -10.17 -18.29 -1.97
CA GLU A 129 -9.67 -18.42 -0.60
C GLU A 129 -8.23 -18.93 -0.51
N ALA A 130 -7.78 -19.69 -1.51
CA ALA A 130 -6.44 -20.28 -1.56
C ALA A 130 -5.49 -19.53 -2.51
N ARG A 131 -5.97 -18.48 -3.21
CA ARG A 131 -5.14 -17.71 -4.13
C ARG A 131 -4.22 -16.77 -3.35
N GLU A 132 -3.02 -16.59 -3.90
CA GLU A 132 -2.05 -15.65 -3.34
C GLU A 132 -2.62 -14.22 -3.33
N LEU A 133 -2.66 -13.63 -2.14
CA LEU A 133 -3.05 -12.25 -1.93
C LEU A 133 -1.80 -11.41 -1.68
N ARG A 134 -1.62 -10.34 -2.46
CA ARG A 134 -0.45 -9.47 -2.37
C ARG A 134 -0.86 -8.01 -2.26
N ILE A 135 -0.18 -7.30 -1.37
CA ILE A 135 -0.28 -5.85 -1.23
C ILE A 135 0.80 -5.20 -2.10
N ILE A 136 0.41 -4.22 -2.91
CA ILE A 136 1.32 -3.45 -3.75
C ILE A 136 1.32 -2.02 -3.24
N LEU A 137 2.48 -1.53 -2.81
CA LEU A 137 2.70 -0.12 -2.47
C LEU A 137 3.82 0.42 -3.37
N PRO A 138 3.61 1.54 -4.07
CA PRO A 138 4.65 2.13 -4.90
C PRO A 138 5.69 2.86 -4.05
N ARG A 139 6.95 2.84 -4.53
CA ARG A 139 7.99 3.77 -4.06
C ARG A 139 7.57 5.19 -4.39
N GLN A 140 7.67 6.10 -3.43
CA GLN A 140 7.26 7.49 -3.62
C GLN A 140 8.00 8.44 -2.68
N ILE A 141 8.11 9.70 -3.08
CA ILE A 141 8.59 10.79 -2.23
C ILE A 141 7.46 11.19 -1.29
N VAL A 142 7.77 11.25 0.01
CA VAL A 142 6.78 11.63 1.04
C VAL A 142 7.06 13.01 1.63
N GLU A 143 8.31 13.47 1.54
CA GLU A 143 8.72 14.81 1.97
C GLU A 143 9.75 15.35 0.98
N ASN A 144 9.57 16.61 0.57
CA ASN A 144 10.48 17.31 -0.32
C ASN A 144 10.64 18.76 0.16
N GLN A 145 11.78 19.06 0.79
CA GLN A 145 12.15 20.40 1.28
C GLN A 145 13.34 20.98 0.51
N LEU A 146 13.56 20.55 -0.73
CA LEU A 146 14.70 20.99 -1.54
C LEU A 146 14.65 22.50 -1.89
N ASP A 147 13.48 23.13 -1.80
CA ASP A 147 13.24 24.51 -2.22
C ASP A 147 13.00 25.51 -1.06
N GLY A 148 13.26 25.13 0.20
CA GLY A 148 12.86 25.89 1.39
C GLY A 148 13.84 26.96 1.89
N ASP A 149 13.55 28.23 1.54
CA ASP A 149 13.64 29.53 2.27
C ASP A 149 14.72 29.85 3.34
N PHE A 150 15.74 29.04 3.55
CA PHE A 150 16.91 29.43 4.34
C PHE A 150 18.16 29.18 3.51
N GLY A 151 18.82 30.28 3.12
CA GLY A 151 20.09 30.25 2.43
C GLY A 151 21.09 29.36 3.17
N GLU A 152 21.83 28.58 2.37
CA GLU A 152 22.95 27.74 2.80
C GLU A 152 22.59 26.53 3.68
N SER A 153 21.93 25.51 3.11
CA SER A 153 22.44 24.12 2.98
C SER A 153 21.31 23.09 2.74
N GLY A 154 21.53 22.21 1.75
CA GLY A 154 20.82 20.97 1.43
C GLY A 154 19.45 20.67 2.05
N GLY A 155 18.38 20.81 1.28
CA GLY A 155 17.05 20.34 1.68
C GLY A 155 16.98 18.82 1.85
N ILE A 156 15.94 18.35 2.53
CA ILE A 156 15.72 16.94 2.84
C ILE A 156 14.73 16.33 1.84
N LEU A 157 15.07 15.16 1.32
CA LEU A 157 14.20 14.34 0.48
C LEU A 157 13.97 12.98 1.16
N ILE A 158 12.73 12.67 1.53
CA ILE A 158 12.38 11.40 2.19
C ILE A 158 11.57 10.52 1.24
N TRP A 159 12.02 9.28 1.08
CA TRP A 159 11.38 8.26 0.26
C TRP A 159 10.70 7.21 1.13
N PHE A 160 9.52 6.75 0.70
CA PHE A 160 8.97 5.47 1.10
C PHE A 160 9.48 4.37 0.16
N ARG A 161 10.02 3.29 0.73
CA ARG A 161 10.54 2.13 -0.01
C ARG A 161 9.72 0.89 0.34
N PRO A 162 8.98 0.29 -0.61
CA PRO A 162 8.26 -0.95 -0.36
C PRO A 162 9.24 -2.10 -0.14
N GLY A 163 8.88 -3.04 0.73
CA GLY A 163 9.77 -4.16 1.05
C GLY A 163 9.25 -5.18 2.07
N GLY A 164 7.96 -5.11 2.43
CA GLY A 164 7.37 -5.94 3.50
C GLY A 164 6.97 -5.09 4.71
N PRO A 165 6.49 -5.70 5.80
CA PRO A 165 6.10 -4.97 7.00
C PRO A 165 7.27 -4.14 7.54
N GLY A 166 6.97 -2.96 8.08
CA GLY A 166 7.99 -2.02 8.57
C GLY A 166 7.59 -1.23 9.82
N ALA A 167 6.35 -1.40 10.31
CA ALA A 167 5.83 -0.65 11.44
C ALA A 167 6.39 -1.15 12.79
N HIS A 168 6.45 -2.47 13.01
CA HIS A 168 6.84 -3.04 14.29
C HIS A 168 8.38 -3.05 14.46
N PRO A 169 8.94 -2.85 15.67
CA PRO A 169 10.39 -2.87 15.88
C PRO A 169 11.09 -4.19 15.48
N SER A 170 10.39 -5.32 15.52
CA SER A 170 10.92 -6.62 15.11
C SER A 170 10.90 -6.85 13.59
N ASP A 171 10.27 -5.95 12.82
CA ASP A 171 10.22 -6.08 11.37
C ASP A 171 11.63 -5.94 10.79
N LYS A 172 12.01 -6.83 9.86
CA LYS A 172 13.33 -6.80 9.21
C LYS A 172 13.41 -5.58 8.29
N LYS A 173 13.99 -4.48 8.78
CA LYS A 173 14.17 -3.27 7.97
C LYS A 173 15.45 -3.36 7.12
N PRO A 174 15.43 -2.90 5.86
CA PRO A 174 16.59 -3.01 4.97
C PRO A 174 17.86 -2.31 5.47
N TRP A 175 17.72 -1.34 6.38
CA TRP A 175 18.83 -0.54 6.94
C TRP A 175 19.34 -1.02 8.30
N TYR A 176 18.78 -2.08 8.90
CA TYR A 176 19.30 -2.62 10.16
C TYR A 176 20.71 -3.23 10.05
N HIS A 177 21.30 -3.24 8.85
CA HIS A 177 22.71 -3.59 8.62
C HIS A 177 23.70 -2.44 8.87
N LEU A 178 23.23 -1.31 9.42
CA LEU A 178 24.08 -0.16 9.77
C LEU A 178 24.08 0.04 11.29
N ASP A 179 24.86 -0.78 11.99
CA ASP A 179 25.56 -0.64 13.29
C ASP A 179 25.15 0.50 14.26
N GLY A 180 23.87 0.84 14.37
CA GLY A 180 23.38 1.88 15.27
C GLY A 180 23.83 3.32 14.96
N THR A 181 24.53 3.56 13.86
CA THR A 181 24.93 4.91 13.43
C THR A 181 24.14 5.29 12.18
N GLY A 182 23.06 6.04 12.39
CA GLY A 182 22.21 6.55 11.32
C GLY A 182 22.95 7.56 10.43
N VAL A 183 23.73 7.05 9.48
CA VAL A 183 24.32 7.84 8.40
C VAL A 183 24.01 7.15 7.09
N SER A 184 23.50 7.92 6.13
CA SER A 184 23.19 7.50 4.78
C SER A 184 24.39 6.82 4.12
N GLY A 185 24.33 5.51 3.92
CA GLY A 185 25.22 4.84 2.97
C GLY A 185 24.89 5.27 1.54
N SER A 186 25.93 5.70 0.82
CA SER A 186 25.91 6.14 -0.58
C SER A 186 25.16 5.18 -1.49
N LEU A 187 24.43 5.75 -2.46
CA LEU A 187 23.96 5.05 -3.65
C LEU A 187 25.14 4.90 -4.60
N ASP A 188 25.96 3.86 -4.44
CA ASP A 188 26.90 3.48 -5.49
C ASP A 188 26.91 1.96 -5.69
N GLN A 189 26.52 1.61 -6.93
CA GLN A 189 26.60 0.33 -7.67
C GLN A 189 25.33 -0.51 -7.75
#